data_AF-A0A8T5BWX1-F1
#
_entry.id   AF-A0A8T5BWX1-F1
#
_cell.length_a   1.000
_cell.length_b   1.000
_cell.length_c   1.000
_cell.angle_alpha   90.00
_cell.angle_beta   90.00
_cell.angle_gamma   90.00
#
_symmetry.space_group_name_H-M   'P 1'
#
loop_
_entity.id
_entity.type
_entity.pdbx_description
1 polymer ?
#
loop_
_entity_poly.entity_id
_entity_poly.type
_entity_poly.pdbx_seq_one_letter_code
_entity_poly.pdbx_strand_id
1 'polypeptide(L)'
;EEFLIEYPSSVGLNPADIAFLSTGADMDNVAVCTRSYGEFTVTCLATGGTGNALRSGVDRAEWFERNGKFERALGTINMLIISNVALSDGAMARAIITATDAKTAALQDLDVRSVYSPNLQATGTGTDNIIIVSGKDSAPIVRWTGGHTKMGELIAVAARFAVLEALEKQEGRKIPGR
;
A
#
# COMPACT_ATOMS: atom_id res chain seq x y z
N GLU A 1 -15.22 15.10 6.81
CA GLU A 1 -14.47 16.31 6.44
C GLU A 1 -13.94 17.06 7.66
N GLU A 2 -14.73 17.27 8.73
CA GLU A 2 -14.27 17.90 9.99
C GLU A 2 -12.97 17.30 10.55
N PHE A 3 -12.86 15.98 10.66
CA PHE A 3 -11.65 15.33 11.17
C PHE A 3 -10.36 15.72 10.43
N LEU A 4 -10.41 15.86 9.10
CA LEU A 4 -9.24 16.19 8.28
C LEU A 4 -8.77 17.65 8.45
N ILE A 5 -9.63 18.51 9.00
CA ILE A 5 -9.33 19.94 9.25
C ILE A 5 -8.99 20.17 10.72
N GLU A 6 -9.79 19.59 11.63
CA GLU A 6 -9.65 19.79 13.08
C GLU A 6 -8.43 19.07 13.65
N TYR A 7 -8.16 17.82 13.22
CA TYR A 7 -7.07 17.04 13.79
C TYR A 7 -5.69 17.69 13.54
N PRO A 8 -5.29 18.05 12.29
CA PRO A 8 -4.06 18.80 12.05
C PRO A 8 -3.88 20.02 12.95
N SER A 9 -4.93 20.84 13.04
CA SER A 9 -4.95 22.07 13.81
C SER A 9 -4.72 21.80 15.30
N SER A 10 -5.33 20.73 15.83
CA SER A 10 -5.19 20.33 17.25
C SER A 10 -3.77 19.89 17.63
N VAL A 11 -2.97 19.41 16.66
CA VAL A 11 -1.57 18.99 16.87
C VAL A 11 -0.55 20.00 16.32
N GLY A 12 -0.99 21.20 15.93
CA GLY A 12 -0.12 22.27 15.44
C GLY A 12 0.48 22.00 14.05
N LEU A 13 -0.16 21.15 13.24
CA LEU A 13 0.25 20.87 11.86
C LEU A 13 -0.64 21.64 10.88
N ASN A 14 -0.01 22.18 9.83
CA ASN A 14 -0.73 22.83 8.75
C ASN A 14 -1.36 21.76 7.83
N PRO A 15 -2.69 21.79 7.57
CA PRO A 15 -3.34 20.84 6.68
C PRO A 15 -2.70 20.72 5.29
N ALA A 16 -2.07 21.79 4.78
CA ALA A 16 -1.40 21.79 3.49
C ALA A 16 -0.11 20.94 3.45
N ASP A 17 0.44 20.60 4.62
CA ASP A 17 1.71 19.88 4.76
C ASP A 17 1.51 18.39 5.13
N ILE A 18 0.27 17.88 5.05
CA ILE A 18 -0.10 16.53 5.50
C ILE A 18 -0.70 15.73 4.34
N ALA A 19 -0.34 14.45 4.28
CA ALA A 19 -1.03 13.45 3.48
C ALA A 19 -1.70 12.43 4.41
N PHE A 20 -2.92 11.99 4.05
CA PHE A 20 -3.70 11.04 4.85
C PHE A 20 -3.98 9.76 4.08
N LEU A 21 -3.98 8.64 4.81
CA LEU A 21 -4.61 7.39 4.39
C LEU A 21 -5.68 7.04 5.41
N SER A 22 -6.87 6.70 4.94
CA SER A 22 -7.93 6.14 5.78
C SER A 22 -7.96 4.63 5.58
N THR A 23 -8.05 3.88 6.68
CA THR A 23 -8.13 2.43 6.64
C THR A 23 -9.35 1.94 7.41
N GLY A 24 -10.01 0.91 6.87
CA GLY A 24 -11.03 0.15 7.57
C GLY A 24 -10.48 -1.09 8.28
N ALA A 25 -9.18 -1.37 8.16
CA ALA A 25 -8.50 -2.42 8.89
C ALA A 25 -8.16 -1.93 10.32
N ASP A 26 -7.97 -2.87 11.24
CA ASP A 26 -7.61 -2.55 12.62
C ASP A 26 -6.16 -2.03 12.66
N MET A 27 -5.95 -0.87 13.26
CA MET A 27 -4.61 -0.27 13.37
C MET A 27 -3.70 -1.05 14.32
N ASP A 28 -4.24 -1.84 15.25
CA ASP A 28 -3.45 -2.75 16.08
C ASP A 28 -2.79 -3.87 15.24
N ASN A 29 -3.31 -4.12 14.03
CA ASN A 29 -2.79 -5.11 13.09
C ASN A 29 -1.81 -4.54 12.06
N VAL A 30 -1.35 -3.29 12.22
CA VAL A 30 -0.35 -2.72 11.31
C VAL A 30 0.89 -3.61 11.23
N ALA A 31 1.34 -3.87 10.00
CA ALA A 31 2.58 -4.56 9.73
C ALA A 31 3.67 -3.57 9.33
N VAL A 32 4.89 -3.84 9.76
CA VAL A 32 6.04 -2.97 9.48
C VAL A 32 7.19 -3.85 8.98
N CYS A 33 7.63 -3.59 7.75
CA CYS A 33 8.70 -4.34 7.13
C CYS A 33 9.80 -3.40 6.65
N THR A 34 10.99 -3.53 7.24
CA THR A 34 12.19 -2.78 6.83
C THR A 34 13.16 -3.69 6.07
N ARG A 35 13.74 -3.17 4.98
CA ARG A 35 14.78 -3.84 4.19
C ARG A 35 15.90 -2.86 3.90
N SER A 36 17.13 -3.35 3.95
CA SER A 36 18.32 -2.54 3.71
C SER A 36 19.32 -3.27 2.82
N TYR A 37 20.05 -2.51 2.01
CA TYR A 37 21.19 -2.99 1.23
C TYR A 37 22.18 -1.85 1.02
N GLY A 38 23.40 -2.01 1.54
CA GLY A 38 24.39 -0.93 1.55
C GLY A 38 23.84 0.30 2.29
N GLU A 39 23.81 1.43 1.61
CA GLU A 39 23.28 2.71 2.13
C GLU A 39 21.76 2.86 2.00
N PHE A 40 21.09 2.00 1.23
CA PHE A 40 19.65 2.09 1.00
C PHE A 40 18.87 1.37 2.10
N THR A 41 17.84 2.03 2.62
CA THR A 41 16.88 1.46 3.56
C THR A 41 15.47 1.88 3.17
N VAL A 42 14.57 0.90 3.09
CA VAL A 42 13.15 1.10 2.81
C VAL A 42 12.33 0.46 3.93
N THR A 43 11.37 1.21 4.47
CA THR A 43 10.38 0.70 5.41
C THR A 43 8.99 0.80 4.81
N CYS A 44 8.26 -0.30 4.77
CA CYS A 44 6.85 -0.33 4.40
C CYS A 44 6.00 -0.58 5.64
N LEU A 45 5.05 0.31 5.89
CA LEU A 45 3.95 0.08 6.82
C LEU A 45 2.72 -0.31 6.02
N ALA A 46 2.04 -1.38 6.40
CA ALA A 46 0.84 -1.83 5.72
C ALA A 46 -0.30 -2.10 6.70
N THR A 47 -1.51 -1.73 6.29
CA THR A 47 -2.76 -2.26 6.85
C THR A 47 -3.55 -2.88 5.71
N GLY A 48 -4.29 -3.95 5.98
CA GLY A 48 -4.84 -4.75 4.90
C GLY A 48 -6.05 -5.56 5.34
N GLY A 49 -7.11 -5.53 4.53
CA GLY A 49 -8.23 -6.48 4.59
C GLY A 49 -8.77 -6.72 3.19
N THR A 50 -9.22 -7.95 2.91
CA THR A 50 -9.60 -8.45 1.58
C THR A 50 -11.12 -8.60 1.40
N GLY A 51 -11.93 -8.00 2.27
CA GLY A 51 -13.40 -8.09 2.23
C GLY A 51 -14.05 -7.58 0.93
N ASN A 52 -13.34 -6.78 0.14
CA ASN A 52 -13.74 -6.27 -1.18
C ASN A 52 -12.69 -6.59 -2.26
N ALA A 53 -11.90 -7.66 -2.07
CA ALA A 53 -10.85 -8.04 -3.00
C ALA A 53 -11.44 -8.32 -4.39
N LEU A 54 -10.79 -7.79 -5.42
CA LEU A 54 -11.26 -7.88 -6.80
C LEU A 54 -10.12 -8.06 -7.81
N ARG A 55 -10.47 -8.56 -8.99
CA ARG A 55 -9.63 -8.69 -10.16
C ARG A 55 -9.81 -7.47 -11.05
N SER A 56 -8.87 -6.54 -10.97
CA SER A 56 -8.89 -5.31 -11.76
C SER A 56 -8.94 -5.61 -13.27
N GLY A 57 -9.78 -4.89 -14.00
CA GLY A 57 -9.99 -5.09 -15.44
C GLY A 57 -10.89 -6.27 -15.82
N VAL A 58 -11.38 -7.05 -14.86
CA VAL A 58 -12.31 -8.17 -15.09
C VAL A 58 -13.60 -7.99 -14.30
N ASP A 59 -13.49 -7.79 -12.98
CA ASP A 59 -14.66 -7.59 -12.14
C ASP A 59 -15.30 -6.23 -12.43
N ARG A 60 -16.64 -6.21 -12.47
CA ARG A 60 -17.40 -5.00 -12.77
C ARG A 60 -17.49 -4.15 -11.52
N ALA A 61 -17.18 -2.86 -11.65
CA ALA A 61 -17.42 -1.89 -10.59
C ALA A 61 -18.92 -1.65 -10.45
N GLU A 62 -19.44 -1.84 -9.24
CA GLU A 62 -20.82 -1.51 -8.90
C GLU A 62 -20.94 -0.14 -8.21
N TRP A 63 -19.80 0.48 -7.87
CA TRP A 63 -19.76 1.76 -7.18
C TRP A 63 -19.91 2.89 -8.19
N PHE A 64 -20.84 3.78 -7.90
CA PHE A 64 -20.98 5.04 -8.62
C PHE A 64 -20.63 6.17 -7.67
N GLU A 65 -19.62 6.96 -8.04
CA GLU A 65 -19.38 8.24 -7.37
C GLU A 65 -20.45 9.23 -7.83
N ARG A 66 -21.21 9.77 -6.88
CA ARG A 66 -22.10 10.92 -7.13
C ARG A 66 -21.84 11.98 -6.08
N ASN A 67 -21.36 13.14 -6.52
CA ASN A 67 -21.05 14.29 -5.65
C ASN A 67 -20.12 13.92 -4.49
N GLY A 68 -19.04 13.17 -4.76
CA GLY A 68 -18.05 12.76 -3.75
C GLY A 68 -18.53 11.69 -2.75
N LYS A 69 -19.73 11.11 -2.93
CA LYS A 69 -20.24 10.02 -2.09
C LYS A 69 -20.10 8.69 -2.80
N PHE A 70 -19.58 7.71 -2.07
CA PHE A 70 -19.42 6.32 -2.49
C PHE A 70 -20.27 5.41 -1.58
N GLU A 71 -20.96 4.43 -2.16
CA GLU A 71 -21.66 3.39 -1.40
C GLU A 71 -20.73 2.16 -1.22
N ARG A 72 -20.63 1.71 0.04
CA ARG A 72 -19.61 0.84 0.64
C ARG A 72 -19.18 -0.41 -0.16
N ALA A 73 -17.89 -0.73 0.00
CA ALA A 73 -17.46 -2.06 0.46
C ALA A 73 -16.32 -1.93 1.48
N LEU A 74 -16.24 -2.93 2.35
CA LEU A 74 -15.26 -3.01 3.43
C LEU A 74 -14.06 -3.83 2.95
N GLY A 75 -12.86 -3.30 3.18
CA GLY A 75 -11.60 -3.88 2.77
C GLY A 75 -10.74 -2.84 2.06
N THR A 76 -9.48 -2.76 2.43
CA THR A 76 -8.49 -1.87 1.79
C THR A 76 -7.12 -2.42 2.10
N ILE A 77 -6.18 -2.29 1.16
CA ILE A 77 -4.76 -2.47 1.44
C ILE A 77 -4.07 -1.13 1.24
N ASN A 78 -3.63 -0.56 2.35
CA ASN A 78 -2.93 0.71 2.39
C ASN A 78 -1.45 0.48 2.69
N MET A 79 -0.57 1.12 1.94
CA MET A 79 0.88 1.05 2.15
C MET A 79 1.50 2.44 2.28
N LEU A 80 2.30 2.65 3.32
CA LEU A 80 3.18 3.81 3.48
C LEU A 80 4.62 3.33 3.34
N ILE A 81 5.29 3.76 2.26
CA ILE A 81 6.64 3.30 1.92
C ILE A 81 7.61 4.46 2.08
N ILE A 82 8.53 4.30 3.02
CA ILE A 82 9.47 5.33 3.43
C ILE A 82 10.87 4.95 2.97
N SER A 83 11.52 5.85 2.24
CA SER A 83 12.91 5.74 1.82
C SER A 83 13.80 6.63 2.70
N ASN A 84 14.98 6.14 3.07
CA ASN A 84 15.99 6.99 3.72
C ASN A 84 16.68 7.95 2.73
N VAL A 85 16.76 7.60 1.44
CA VAL A 85 17.39 8.43 0.40
C VAL A 85 16.36 9.24 -0.39
N ALA A 86 16.82 10.33 -1.00
CA ALA A 86 16.01 11.17 -1.86
C ALA A 86 15.61 10.43 -3.15
N LEU A 87 14.33 10.52 -3.52
CA LEU A 87 13.77 9.98 -4.75
C LEU A 87 13.37 11.15 -5.66
N SER A 88 13.64 11.05 -6.97
CA SER A 88 13.01 11.97 -7.93
C SER A 88 11.50 11.70 -8.04
N ASP A 89 10.74 12.68 -8.55
CA ASP A 89 9.30 12.50 -8.79
C ASP A 89 9.02 11.28 -9.68
N GLY A 90 9.82 11.08 -10.72
CA GLY A 90 9.73 9.90 -11.59
C GLY A 90 10.03 8.59 -10.85
N ALA A 91 10.96 8.59 -9.89
CA ALA A 91 11.24 7.44 -9.04
C ALA A 91 10.10 7.17 -8.05
N MET A 92 9.49 8.20 -7.48
CA MET A 92 8.31 8.05 -6.59
C MET A 92 7.11 7.49 -7.37
N ALA A 93 6.82 8.04 -8.56
CA ALA A 93 5.77 7.52 -9.42
C ALA A 93 6.02 6.06 -9.82
N ARG A 94 7.26 5.71 -10.18
CA ARG A 94 7.64 4.34 -10.50
C ARG A 94 7.52 3.39 -9.30
N ALA A 95 7.80 3.87 -8.08
CA ALA A 95 7.70 3.07 -6.88
C ALA A 95 6.26 2.60 -6.59
N ILE A 96 5.25 3.41 -6.95
CA ILE A 96 3.83 3.02 -6.83
C ILE A 96 3.53 1.77 -7.69
N ILE A 97 4.07 1.73 -8.92
CA ILE A 97 3.93 0.56 -9.81
C ILE A 97 4.62 -0.65 -9.17
N THR A 98 5.88 -0.51 -8.78
CA THR A 98 6.67 -1.60 -8.16
C THR A 98 5.98 -2.16 -6.91
N ALA A 99 5.44 -1.30 -6.05
CA ALA A 99 4.72 -1.70 -4.84
C ALA A 99 3.36 -2.35 -5.16
N THR A 100 2.67 -1.90 -6.21
CA THR A 100 1.41 -2.50 -6.67
C THR A 100 1.62 -3.93 -7.18
N ASP A 101 2.68 -4.16 -7.94
CA ASP A 101 3.06 -5.50 -8.41
C ASP A 101 3.41 -6.42 -7.23
N ALA A 102 4.16 -5.90 -6.25
CA ALA A 102 4.54 -6.63 -5.05
C ALA A 102 3.34 -7.01 -4.15
N LYS A 103 2.39 -6.09 -3.96
CA LYS A 103 1.11 -6.35 -3.29
C LYS A 103 0.33 -7.42 -4.05
N THR A 104 0.24 -7.31 -5.37
CA THR A 104 -0.45 -8.30 -6.20
C THR A 104 0.18 -9.69 -6.06
N ALA A 105 1.52 -9.76 -6.03
CA ALA A 105 2.23 -11.02 -5.77
C ALA A 105 1.90 -11.59 -4.38
N ALA A 106 1.86 -10.77 -3.33
CA ALA A 106 1.43 -11.22 -1.99
C ALA A 106 0.02 -11.84 -2.00
N LEU A 107 -0.93 -11.22 -2.72
CA LEU A 107 -2.29 -11.74 -2.85
C LEU A 107 -2.33 -13.06 -3.64
N GLN A 108 -1.49 -13.19 -4.68
CA GLN A 108 -1.35 -14.44 -5.43
C GLN A 108 -0.76 -15.56 -4.55
N ASP A 109 0.25 -15.25 -3.73
CA ASP A 109 0.89 -16.21 -2.81
C ASP A 109 -0.09 -16.68 -1.72
N LEU A 110 -0.99 -15.81 -1.26
CA LEU A 110 -2.05 -16.12 -0.29
C LEU A 110 -3.30 -16.74 -0.93
N ASP A 111 -3.31 -16.91 -2.24
CA ASP A 111 -4.46 -17.33 -3.03
C ASP A 111 -5.75 -16.53 -2.75
N VAL A 112 -5.62 -15.21 -2.57
CA VAL A 112 -6.77 -14.34 -2.33
C VAL A 112 -7.63 -14.30 -3.59
N ARG A 113 -8.87 -14.77 -3.46
CA ARG A 113 -9.86 -14.80 -4.55
C ARG A 113 -10.68 -13.52 -4.58
N SER A 114 -11.12 -13.15 -5.78
CA SER A 114 -12.09 -12.07 -5.93
C SER A 114 -13.41 -12.45 -5.25
N VAL A 115 -14.01 -11.50 -4.53
CA VAL A 115 -15.34 -11.68 -3.93
C VAL A 115 -16.45 -11.65 -5.00
N TYR A 116 -16.16 -11.06 -6.16
CA TYR A 116 -17.09 -10.95 -7.30
C TYR A 116 -16.96 -12.13 -8.27
N SER A 117 -15.73 -12.62 -8.47
CA SER A 117 -15.40 -13.76 -9.33
C SER A 117 -14.51 -14.77 -8.58
N PRO A 118 -15.08 -15.65 -7.72
CA PRO A 118 -14.31 -16.53 -6.83
C PRO A 118 -13.31 -17.47 -7.53
N ASN A 119 -13.53 -17.71 -8.83
CA ASN A 119 -12.69 -18.56 -9.68
C ASN A 119 -11.34 -17.88 -10.01
N LEU A 120 -11.23 -16.56 -9.79
CA LEU A 120 -10.09 -15.74 -10.19
C LEU A 120 -9.37 -15.18 -8.95
N GLN A 121 -8.03 -15.09 -9.02
CA GLN A 121 -7.23 -14.44 -7.98
C GLN A 121 -7.36 -12.92 -8.06
N ALA A 122 -7.58 -12.26 -6.94
CA ALA A 122 -7.63 -10.81 -6.85
C ALA A 122 -6.27 -10.17 -7.16
N THR A 123 -6.29 -8.93 -7.64
CA THR A 123 -5.09 -8.10 -7.86
C THR A 123 -4.93 -7.02 -6.79
N GLY A 124 -5.94 -6.84 -5.96
CA GLY A 124 -5.99 -5.79 -4.95
C GLY A 124 -7.36 -5.73 -4.31
N THR A 125 -7.58 -4.65 -3.56
CA THR A 125 -8.92 -4.17 -3.21
C THR A 125 -9.34 -3.05 -4.16
N GLY A 126 -10.64 -2.79 -4.27
CA GLY A 126 -11.14 -1.64 -5.03
C GLY A 126 -10.71 -0.27 -4.48
N THR A 127 -10.01 -0.24 -3.34
CA THR A 127 -9.69 0.95 -2.56
C THR A 127 -8.25 0.91 -2.02
N ASP A 128 -7.33 0.26 -2.74
CA ASP A 128 -5.92 0.24 -2.34
C ASP A 128 -5.31 1.65 -2.47
N ASN A 129 -4.54 2.08 -1.47
CA ASN A 129 -3.80 3.34 -1.53
C ASN A 129 -2.33 3.17 -1.16
N ILE A 130 -1.47 3.98 -1.78
CA ILE A 130 -0.02 3.94 -1.54
C ILE A 130 0.48 5.37 -1.38
N ILE A 131 1.22 5.63 -0.31
CA ILE A 131 2.03 6.86 -0.15
C ILE A 131 3.50 6.48 -0.20
N ILE A 132 4.26 7.20 -1.03
CA ILE A 132 5.72 7.13 -1.06
C ILE A 132 6.28 8.35 -0.34
N VAL A 133 7.09 8.11 0.68
CA VAL A 133 7.81 9.15 1.43
C VAL A 133 9.28 9.10 1.03
N SER A 134 9.70 10.11 0.27
CA SER A 134 11.11 10.32 -0.06
C SER A 134 11.90 10.75 1.17
N GLY A 135 13.16 10.30 1.26
CA GLY A 135 14.12 10.87 2.20
C GLY A 135 14.41 12.35 1.89
N LYS A 136 14.90 13.07 2.89
CA LYS A 136 15.36 14.46 2.77
C LYS A 136 16.88 14.53 2.64
N ASP A 137 17.38 15.52 1.90
CA ASP A 137 18.76 16.04 1.96
C ASP A 137 19.91 15.01 1.90
N SER A 138 19.80 13.95 1.11
CA SER A 138 20.90 13.01 0.88
C SER A 138 21.15 12.78 -0.60
N ALA A 139 22.30 13.25 -1.08
CA ALA A 139 22.90 12.70 -2.28
C ALA A 139 23.31 11.23 -1.99
N PRO A 140 23.14 10.30 -2.94
CA PRO A 140 22.62 10.49 -4.29
C PRO A 140 21.09 10.39 -4.40
N ILE A 141 20.51 11.22 -5.28
CA ILE A 141 19.09 11.14 -5.65
C ILE A 141 18.88 9.89 -6.51
N VAL A 142 18.05 8.96 -6.05
CA VAL A 142 17.61 7.81 -6.84
C VAL A 142 16.58 8.26 -7.86
N ARG A 143 16.88 8.01 -9.14
CA ARG A 143 16.04 8.41 -10.28
C ARG A 143 15.17 7.29 -10.85
N TRP A 144 15.36 6.05 -10.39
CA TRP A 144 14.64 4.89 -10.90
C TRP A 144 14.47 3.81 -9.82
N THR A 145 13.24 3.27 -9.71
CA THR A 145 12.82 2.30 -8.68
C THR A 145 12.12 1.09 -9.31
N GLY A 146 12.40 0.80 -10.58
CA GLY A 146 11.92 -0.44 -11.23
C GLY A 146 12.59 -1.69 -10.67
N GLY A 147 11.98 -2.86 -10.88
CA GLY A 147 12.41 -4.14 -10.27
C GLY A 147 13.82 -4.63 -10.62
N HIS A 148 14.49 -4.04 -11.63
CA HIS A 148 15.90 -4.32 -11.94
C HIS A 148 16.89 -3.45 -11.16
N THR A 149 16.40 -2.56 -10.29
CA THR A 149 17.24 -1.71 -9.43
C THR A 149 17.20 -2.23 -8.01
N LYS A 150 18.29 -2.01 -7.26
CA LYS A 150 18.33 -2.38 -5.84
C LYS A 150 17.26 -1.64 -5.04
N MET A 151 17.00 -0.38 -5.36
CA MET A 151 15.94 0.37 -4.69
C MET A 151 14.55 -0.19 -4.98
N GLY A 152 14.27 -0.55 -6.23
CA GLY A 152 13.02 -1.22 -6.61
C GLY A 152 12.84 -2.58 -5.95
N GLU A 153 13.91 -3.38 -5.85
CA GLU A 153 13.91 -4.64 -5.11
C GLU A 153 13.55 -4.43 -3.64
N LEU A 154 14.20 -3.49 -2.94
CA LEU A 154 13.92 -3.19 -1.54
C LEU A 154 12.47 -2.76 -1.32
N ILE A 155 11.94 -1.89 -2.19
CA ILE A 155 10.54 -1.46 -2.18
C ILE A 155 9.60 -2.66 -2.36
N ALA A 156 9.83 -3.49 -3.39
CA ALA A 156 8.98 -4.64 -3.68
C ALA A 156 8.99 -5.66 -2.52
N VAL A 157 10.17 -5.98 -1.98
CA VAL A 157 10.29 -6.93 -0.88
C VAL A 157 9.62 -6.37 0.39
N ALA A 158 9.89 -5.12 0.75
CA ALA A 158 9.29 -4.49 1.92
C ALA A 158 7.74 -4.46 1.80
N ALA A 159 7.22 -4.04 0.64
CA ALA A 159 5.79 -4.00 0.36
C ALA A 159 5.14 -5.38 0.44
N ARG A 160 5.69 -6.39 -0.27
CA ARG A 160 5.14 -7.75 -0.29
C ARG A 160 5.06 -8.34 1.12
N PHE A 161 6.13 -8.26 1.90
CA PHE A 161 6.15 -8.83 3.25
C PHE A 161 5.27 -8.07 4.25
N ALA A 162 5.21 -6.73 4.16
CA ALA A 162 4.29 -5.96 4.99
C ALA A 162 2.83 -6.33 4.69
N VAL A 163 2.46 -6.49 3.41
CA VAL A 163 1.10 -6.91 3.04
C VAL A 163 0.78 -8.32 3.53
N LEU A 164 1.71 -9.27 3.37
CA LEU A 164 1.54 -10.64 3.89
C LEU A 164 1.28 -10.64 5.40
N GLU A 165 2.11 -9.94 6.16
CA GLU A 165 1.98 -9.86 7.62
C GLU A 165 0.71 -9.11 8.04
N ALA A 166 0.33 -8.03 7.35
CA ALA A 166 -0.90 -7.30 7.65
C ALA A 166 -2.14 -8.18 7.46
N LEU A 167 -2.18 -8.98 6.39
CA LEU A 167 -3.28 -9.89 6.12
C LEU A 167 -3.29 -11.12 7.04
N GLU A 168 -2.11 -11.58 7.49
CA GLU A 168 -2.02 -12.59 8.54
C GLU A 168 -2.59 -12.06 9.86
N LYS A 169 -2.19 -10.85 10.29
CA LYS A 169 -2.69 -10.24 11.52
C LYS A 169 -4.19 -9.94 11.47
N GLN A 170 -4.68 -9.39 10.36
CA GLN A 170 -6.07 -8.98 10.22
C GLN A 170 -7.05 -10.16 10.01
N GLU A 171 -6.64 -11.17 9.23
CA GLU A 171 -7.56 -12.21 8.74
C GLU A 171 -7.05 -13.64 8.95
N GLY A 172 -5.87 -13.82 9.55
CA GLY A 172 -5.26 -15.14 9.76
C GLY A 172 -4.78 -15.83 8.49
N ARG A 173 -4.63 -15.09 7.37
CA ARG A 173 -4.22 -15.65 6.09
C ARG A 173 -2.77 -16.14 6.12
N LYS A 174 -2.52 -17.32 5.56
CA LYS A 174 -1.20 -17.94 5.44
C LYS A 174 -0.98 -18.44 4.01
N ILE A 175 0.28 -18.46 3.58
CA ILE A 175 0.65 -19.00 2.28
C ILE A 175 0.30 -20.50 2.26
N PRO A 176 -0.54 -20.98 1.33
CA PRO A 176 -0.90 -22.38 1.29
C PRO A 176 0.32 -23.29 1.13
N GLY A 177 0.41 -24.35 1.95
CA GLY A 177 1.50 -25.33 1.87
C GLY A 177 2.85 -24.89 2.45
N ARG A 178 2.89 -23.79 3.24
CA ARG A 178 4.04 -23.39 4.07
C ARG A 178 3.68 -23.38 5.55
#